data_AF-A0AAJ2Y2K2-F1
#
_entry.id   AF-A0AAJ2Y2K2-F1
#
_cell.length_a   1.000
_cell.length_b   1.000
_cell.length_c   1.000
_cell.angle_alpha   90.00
_cell.angle_beta   90.00
_cell.angle_gamma   90.00
#
_symmetry.space_group_name_H-M   'P 1'
#
loop_
_entity.id
_entity.type
_entity.pdbx_description
1 polymer ?
#
loop_
_entity_poly.entity_id
_entity_poly.type
_entity_poly.pdbx_seq_one_letter_code
_entity_poly.pdbx_strand_id
1 'polypeptide(L)' 'MRTVLNVHGHNTMVSNEEYKLLQKIKARGTVPVEKVNEYYQELADKMVSRGVLNKIENDDGTESYQTVRSSK' A
#
# COMPACT_ATOMS: atom_id res chain seq x y z
N MET A 1 15.21 3.49 -6.40
CA MET A 1 13.89 4.14 -6.22
C MET A 1 13.08 3.92 -7.50
N ARG A 2 11.76 3.91 -7.40
CA ARG A 2 10.85 3.78 -8.55
C ARG A 2 9.72 4.80 -8.44
N THR A 3 9.10 5.12 -9.56
CA THR A 3 7.96 6.03 -9.61
C THR A 3 6.67 5.23 -9.73
N VAL A 4 5.67 5.57 -8.93
CA VAL A 4 4.32 4.98 -8.94
C VAL A 4 3.28 6.09 -8.91
N LEU A 5 2.13 5.86 -9.53
CA LEU A 5 1.00 6.79 -9.45
C LEU A 5 0.32 6.63 -8.08
N ASN A 6 -0.01 7.75 -7.44
CA ASN A 6 -0.84 7.78 -6.25
C ASN A 6 -2.33 7.92 -6.60
N VAL A 7 -3.19 7.93 -5.57
CA VAL A 7 -4.65 8.07 -5.69
C VAL A 7 -5.09 9.33 -6.46
N HIS A 8 -4.26 10.37 -6.50
CA HIS A 8 -4.53 11.65 -7.15
C HIS A 8 -3.99 11.72 -8.59
N GLY A 9 -3.41 10.62 -9.10
CA GLY A 9 -2.79 10.60 -10.43
C GLY A 9 -1.41 11.28 -10.48
N HIS A 10 -0.81 11.61 -9.35
CA HIS A 10 0.53 12.20 -9.28
C HIS A 10 1.60 11.11 -9.18
N ASN A 11 2.73 11.35 -9.84
CA ASN A 11 3.92 10.52 -9.72
C ASN A 11 4.56 10.68 -8.33
N THR A 12 4.61 9.59 -7.58
CA THR A 12 5.23 9.50 -6.26
C THR A 12 6.46 8.62 -6.33
N MET A 13 7.58 9.09 -5.79
CA MET A 13 8.78 8.26 -5.65
C MET A 13 8.63 7.33 -4.45
N VAL A 14 8.97 6.07 -4.68
CA VAL A 14 9.05 5.04 -3.64
C VAL A 14 10.45 4.42 -3.63
N SER A 15 10.89 4.01 -2.45
CA SER A 15 12.12 3.24 -2.29
C SER A 15 12.00 1.88 -2.98
N ASN A 16 13.13 1.21 -3.19
CA ASN A 16 13.09 -0.14 -3.78
C ASN A 16 12.36 -1.14 -2.86
N GLU A 17 12.38 -0.90 -1.56
CA GLU A 17 11.74 -1.75 -0.57
C GLU A 17 10.24 -1.49 -0.49
N GLU A 18 9.83 -0.22 -0.44
CA GLU A 18 8.43 0.21 -0.57
C GLU A 18 7.81 -0.38 -1.85
N TYR A 19 8.54 -0.31 -2.97
CA TYR A 19 8.10 -0.90 -4.23
C TYR A 19 7.93 -2.42 -4.17
N LYS A 20 8.86 -3.15 -3.52
CA LYS A 20 8.73 -4.61 -3.34
C LYS A 20 7.52 -4.96 -2.49
N LEU A 21 7.28 -4.22 -1.40
CA LEU A 21 6.11 -4.40 -0.54
C LEU A 21 4.82 -4.15 -1.33
N LEU A 22 4.77 -3.04 -2.08
CA LEU A 22 3.66 -2.69 -2.94
C LEU A 22 3.34 -3.81 -3.95
N GLN A 23 4.35 -4.40 -4.62
CA GLN A 23 4.12 -5.51 -5.55
C GLN A 23 3.57 -6.76 -4.86
N LYS A 24 4.01 -7.06 -3.63
CA LYS A 24 3.46 -8.20 -2.86
C LYS A 24 2.00 -7.98 -2.48
N ILE A 25 1.65 -6.78 -2.04
CA ILE A 25 0.26 -6.41 -1.73
C ILE A 25 -0.58 -6.47 -3.00
N LYS A 26 -0.08 -5.93 -4.12
CA LYS A 26 -0.74 -5.99 -5.43
C LYS A 26 -1.06 -7.41 -5.87
N ALA A 27 -0.11 -8.32 -5.73
CA ALA A 27 -0.28 -9.73 -6.11
C ALA A 27 -1.32 -10.46 -5.24
N ARG A 28 -1.49 -10.05 -3.98
CA ARG A 28 -2.49 -10.61 -3.06
C ARG A 28 -3.86 -9.92 -3.15
N GLY A 29 -3.92 -8.72 -3.74
CA GLY A 29 -5.11 -7.88 -3.79
C GLY A 29 -5.30 -7.09 -2.49
N THR A 30 -5.48 -7.78 -1.37
CA THR A 30 -5.59 -7.21 -0.03
C THR A 30 -4.71 -7.97 0.96
N VAL A 31 -4.18 -7.27 1.96
CA VAL A 31 -3.32 -7.86 3.00
C VAL A 31 -3.73 -7.32 4.37
N PRO A 32 -4.15 -8.18 5.32
CA PRO A 32 -4.47 -7.75 6.69
C PRO A 32 -3.26 -7.11 7.38
N VAL A 33 -3.46 -5.96 8.04
CA VAL A 33 -2.41 -5.20 8.72
C VAL A 33 -1.73 -6.05 9.79
N GLU A 34 -2.52 -6.76 10.59
CA GLU A 34 -2.07 -7.68 11.65
C GLU A 34 -1.09 -8.76 11.19
N LYS A 35 -1.14 -9.16 9.90
CA LYS A 35 -0.26 -10.19 9.33
C LYS A 35 1.03 -9.61 8.75
N VAL A 36 1.15 -8.29 8.69
CA VAL A 36 2.35 -7.59 8.25
C VAL A 36 3.23 -7.36 9.46
N ASN A 37 4.53 -7.64 9.34
CA ASN A 37 5.49 -7.33 10.41
C ASN A 37 5.54 -5.81 10.65
N GLU A 38 5.67 -5.39 11.90
CA GLU A 38 5.72 -3.98 12.35
C GLU A 38 6.62 -3.09 11.48
N TYR A 39 7.83 -3.56 11.12
CA TYR A 39 8.73 -2.83 10.22
C TYR A 39 8.08 -2.51 8.86
N TYR A 40 7.39 -3.49 8.27
CA TYR A 40 6.70 -3.30 7.00
C TYR A 40 5.36 -2.56 7.15
N GLN A 41 4.74 -2.59 8.33
CA GLN A 41 3.56 -1.77 8.62
C GLN A 41 3.94 -0.28 8.57
N GLU A 42 5.04 0.13 9.19
CA GLU A 42 5.49 1.54 9.11
C GLU A 42 5.75 1.98 7.65
N LEU A 43 6.34 1.12 6.82
CA LEU A 43 6.52 1.41 5.40
C LEU A 43 5.17 1.51 4.67
N ALA A 44 4.24 0.60 4.94
CA ALA A 44 2.91 0.62 4.35
C ALA A 44 2.15 1.89 4.74
N ASP A 45 2.18 2.29 6.00
CA ASP A 45 1.50 3.49 6.51
C ASP A 45 2.08 4.78 5.92
N LYS A 46 3.41 4.83 5.70
CA LYS A 46 4.05 5.92 4.93
C LYS A 46 3.52 5.97 3.50
N MET A 47 3.36 4.81 2.85
CA MET A 47 2.78 4.74 1.50
C MET A 47 1.29 5.12 1.49
N VAL A 48 0.53 4.79 2.54
CA VAL A 48 -0.87 5.22 2.70
C VAL A 48 -0.95 6.74 2.81
N SER A 49 -0.12 7.36 3.66
CA SER A 49 -0.04 8.82 3.80
C SER A 49 0.31 9.54 2.50
N ARG A 50 1.06 8.87 1.60
CA ARG A 50 1.41 9.40 0.26
C ARG A 50 0.35 9.10 -0.82
N GLY A 51 -0.70 8.35 -0.48
CA GLY A 51 -1.75 7.92 -1.40
C GLY A 51 -1.32 6.82 -2.36
N VAL A 52 -0.26 6.06 -2.06
CA VAL A 52 0.21 4.93 -2.90
C VAL A 52 -0.49 3.62 -2.51
N LEU A 53 -0.94 3.50 -1.26
CA LEU A 53 -1.77 2.42 -0.75
C LEU A 53 -3.04 3.00 -0.12
N ASN A 54 -4.07 2.18 -0.06
CA ASN A 54 -5.25 2.41 0.75
C ASN A 54 -5.16 1.53 2.00
N LYS A 55 -5.63 2.04 3.13
CA LYS A 55 -5.94 1.26 4.32
C LYS A 55 -7.47 1.21 4.42
N ILE A 56 -8.03 0.01 4.39
CA ILE A 56 -9.48 -0.22 4.44
C ILE A 56 -9.81 -0.95 5.73
N GLU A 57 -10.94 -0.57 6.34
CA GLU A 57 -11.54 -1.28 7.45
C GLU A 57 -12.55 -2.29 6.87
N ASN A 58 -12.44 -3.55 7.29
CA ASN A 58 -13.32 -4.64 6.90
C ASN A 58 -14.51 -4.72 7.87
N ASP A 59 -15.59 -5.40 7.46
CA ASP A 59 -16.82 -5.54 8.27
C ASP A 59 -16.62 -6.27 9.61
N ASP A 60 -15.52 -7.02 9.75
CA ASP A 60 -15.12 -7.72 10.98
C ASP A 60 -14.29 -6.83 11.94
N GLY A 61 -14.11 -5.55 11.61
CA GLY A 61 -13.30 -4.59 12.37
C GLY A 61 -11.80 -4.74 12.13
N THR A 62 -11.37 -5.60 11.20
CA THR A 62 -9.94 -5.73 10.84
C THR A 62 -9.53 -4.71 9.79
N GLU A 63 -8.30 -4.23 9.86
CA GLU A 63 -7.76 -3.34 8.84
C GLU A 63 -6.93 -4.12 7.81
N SER A 64 -6.99 -3.70 6.55
CA SER A 64 -6.21 -4.29 5.45
C SER A 64 -5.60 -3.23 4.55
N TYR A 65 -4.39 -3.50 4.07
CA TYR A 65 -3.77 -2.73 3.01
C TYR A 65 -4.26 -3.20 1.64
N GLN A 66 -4.56 -2.25 0.77
CA GLN A 66 -4.98 -2.48 -0.60
C GLN A 66 -4.25 -1.53 -1.53
N THR A 67 -3.88 -1.98 -2.74
CA THR A 67 -3.33 -1.07 -3.74
C THR A 67 -4.39 -0.15 -4.30
N VAL A 68 -4.02 1.10 -4.59
CA VAL A 68 -4.92 1.96 -5.36
C VAL A 68 -5.21 1.34 -6.72
N ARG A 69 -6.48 1.28 -7.09
CA ARG A 69 -6.87 0.93 -8.45
C ARG A 69 -6.46 2.09 -9.35
N SER A 70 -5.45 1.89 -10.18
CA SER A 70 -5.22 2.78 -11.31
C SER A 70 -6.39 2.57 -12.26
N SER A 71 -7.36 3.48 -12.28
CA SER A 71 -8.26 3.61 -13.43
C SER A 71 -7.36 3.81 -14.64
N LYS A 72 -7.44 2.88 -15.59
CA LYS A 72 -6.76 2.97 -16.87
C LYS A 72 -7.81 3.14 -17.93
#